data_AF-A0A2I2GMI3-F1
#
_entry.id   AF-A0A2I2GMI3-F1
#
_cell.length_a   1.000
_cell.length_b   1.000
_cell.length_c   1.000
_cell.angle_alpha   90.00
_cell.angle_beta   90.00
_cell.angle_gamma   90.00
#
_symmetry.space_group_name_H-M   'P 1'
#
loop_
_entity.id
_entity.type
_entity.pdbx_description
1 polymer ?
#
loop_
_entity_poly.entity_id
_entity_poly.type
_entity_poly.pdbx_seq_one_letter_code
_entity_poly.pdbx_strand_id
1 'polypeptide(L)'
;MKYTQIFSSYMSSTMPSPLPLIPSSKMQVAVNSLVLKQAQAIKALPSTFVDPQRASPDIADLVRDPEEFLKHHSIDSGMMFSSASTNASLPGFAKLVAMPDDKNALKNYMLMSHDPHGVNAEQSSANAIPAAFLCLNPRRINPRVPAYIDISISNPKEKFIFTSELNGSSIIVTKKDESTYRVFHDSRICSSVLYDNVVLAIDYCEYGDEYDKEARHRRDFATVCFHYESSESPDDKGQWVVYCQYQQETTGFQRALRLNDCESPVQKVKAYQAPQVSRIRNEFNRFVRAEGETFFQEPLPFIMDGTFEVITDTDAMLTNPAVASTERLRRYMMPYGNGLRTAITEAKIEKSKETTSDDMKITLEAQIDELEKNLRHHDYLINTSERLDYTYLWLRQKQIVNPLEAPRVSLAMVKI
;
A
#
# COMPACT_ATOMS: atom_id res chain seq x y z
N MET A 1 -32.35 37.82 11.73
CA MET A 1 -33.02 37.59 10.43
C MET A 1 -32.30 38.39 9.35
N LYS A 2 -31.43 37.75 8.55
CA LYS A 2 -30.92 38.17 7.22
C LYS A 2 -29.65 37.38 6.84
N TYR A 3 -29.72 36.05 6.80
CA TYR A 3 -28.64 35.20 6.24
C TYR A 3 -29.15 33.94 5.50
N THR A 4 -30.43 33.91 5.10
CA THR A 4 -31.08 32.72 4.52
C THR A 4 -31.42 32.85 3.03
N GLN A 5 -31.04 33.93 2.34
CA GLN A 5 -31.54 34.20 0.98
C GLN A 5 -30.50 34.12 -0.16
N ILE A 6 -29.25 33.74 0.11
CA ILE A 6 -28.23 33.60 -0.94
C ILE A 6 -28.02 32.13 -1.37
N PHE A 7 -28.54 31.15 -0.62
CA PHE A 7 -28.33 29.72 -0.93
C PHE A 7 -29.35 29.09 -1.91
N SER A 8 -30.39 29.82 -2.32
CA SER A 8 -31.52 29.23 -3.08
C SER A 8 -31.40 29.34 -4.60
N SER A 9 -30.54 30.19 -5.16
CA SER A 9 -30.54 30.46 -6.60
C SER A 9 -29.53 29.68 -7.46
N TYR A 10 -28.69 28.82 -6.87
CA TYR A 10 -27.63 28.12 -7.62
C TYR A 10 -27.81 26.59 -7.78
N MET A 11 -28.91 26.01 -7.28
CA MET A 11 -29.15 24.55 -7.25
C MET A 11 -30.39 24.11 -8.05
N SER A 12 -30.73 24.80 -9.14
CA SER A 12 -31.85 24.41 -10.00
C SER A 12 -31.44 24.32 -11.47
N SER A 13 -30.72 23.27 -11.82
CA SER A 13 -30.98 22.48 -13.04
C SER A 13 -30.03 21.28 -13.09
N THR A 14 -30.62 20.11 -13.32
CA THR A 14 -29.97 18.82 -13.64
C THR A 14 -29.11 18.15 -12.55
N MET A 15 -29.74 17.75 -11.44
CA MET A 15 -29.28 16.60 -10.64
C MET A 15 -30.46 15.65 -10.42
N PRO A 16 -30.27 14.31 -10.50
CA PRO A 16 -31.30 13.36 -10.10
C PRO A 16 -31.59 13.52 -8.60
N SER A 17 -32.85 13.35 -8.22
CA SER A 17 -33.38 13.54 -6.86
C SER A 17 -32.49 12.99 -5.75
N PRO A 18 -32.42 13.66 -4.58
CA PRO A 18 -31.68 13.14 -3.43
C PRO A 18 -32.27 11.80 -2.98
N LEU A 19 -31.41 10.79 -2.86
CA LEU A 19 -31.74 9.50 -2.26
C LEU A 19 -32.27 9.69 -0.83
N PRO A 20 -33.19 8.83 -0.36
CA PRO A 20 -33.77 8.95 0.97
C PRO A 20 -32.69 8.78 2.05
N LEU A 21 -32.67 9.70 3.01
CA LEU A 21 -31.90 9.61 4.24
C LEU A 21 -32.23 8.30 4.98
N ILE A 22 -31.29 7.37 5.03
CA ILE A 22 -31.37 6.19 5.90
C ILE A 22 -31.32 6.67 7.38
N PRO A 23 -32.19 6.18 8.29
CA PRO A 23 -32.27 6.71 9.65
C PRO A 23 -31.00 6.42 10.48
N SER A 24 -30.37 7.47 11.01
CA SER A 24 -29.11 7.42 11.78
C SER A 24 -29.17 6.61 13.09
N SER A 25 -30.36 6.25 13.56
CA SER A 25 -30.55 5.62 14.88
C SER A 25 -30.03 4.19 14.98
N LYS A 26 -30.03 3.40 13.90
CA LYS A 26 -29.54 2.00 13.94
C LYS A 26 -28.02 1.90 13.91
N MET A 27 -27.36 2.84 13.23
CA MET A 27 -25.90 2.93 13.16
C MET A 27 -25.32 3.41 14.51
N GLN A 28 -25.98 4.38 15.15
CA GLN A 28 -25.56 4.92 16.45
C GLN A 28 -25.57 3.85 17.56
N VAL A 29 -26.55 2.95 17.56
CA VAL A 29 -26.69 1.92 18.61
C VAL A 29 -25.64 0.81 18.46
N ALA A 30 -25.31 0.42 17.22
CA ALA A 30 -24.26 -0.56 16.95
C ALA A 30 -22.88 -0.03 17.37
N VAL A 31 -22.57 1.22 17.02
CA VAL A 31 -21.31 1.92 17.38
C VAL A 31 -21.15 2.01 18.89
N ASN A 32 -22.19 2.44 19.62
CA ASN A 32 -22.12 2.59 21.07
C ASN A 32 -21.87 1.26 21.82
N SER A 33 -22.42 0.14 21.31
CA SER A 33 -22.26 -1.18 21.95
C SER A 33 -20.86 -1.78 21.77
N LEU A 34 -20.17 -1.43 20.68
CA LEU A 34 -18.82 -1.89 20.36
C LEU A 34 -17.75 -1.07 21.10
N VAL A 35 -17.96 0.24 21.21
CA VAL A 35 -17.10 1.21 21.91
C VAL A 35 -16.95 0.86 23.40
N LEU A 36 -18.04 0.46 24.06
CA LEU A 36 -18.04 0.12 25.50
C LEU A 36 -17.23 -1.14 25.83
N LYS A 37 -17.11 -2.09 24.89
CA LYS A 37 -16.30 -3.31 25.07
C LYS A 37 -14.82 -3.09 24.81
N GLN A 38 -14.45 -2.10 23.98
CA GLN A 38 -13.06 -1.80 23.65
C GLN A 38 -12.41 -0.79 24.59
N ALA A 39 -13.17 0.15 25.17
CA ALA A 39 -12.67 1.10 26.17
C ALA A 39 -12.05 0.42 27.41
N GLN A 40 -12.44 -0.82 27.71
CA GLN A 40 -11.87 -1.61 28.82
C GLN A 40 -10.50 -2.22 28.48
N ALA A 41 -10.12 -2.33 27.20
CA ALA A 41 -8.83 -2.89 26.75
C ALA A 41 -7.72 -1.83 26.61
N ILE A 42 -8.05 -0.54 26.50
CA ILE A 42 -7.12 0.56 26.16
C ILE A 42 -6.21 1.00 27.34
N LYS A 43 -6.44 0.51 28.56
CA LYS A 43 -5.66 0.88 29.76
C LYS A 43 -4.19 0.41 29.79
N ALA A 44 -3.63 -0.12 28.70
CA ALA A 44 -2.35 -0.85 28.71
C ALA A 44 -1.36 -0.51 27.57
N LEU A 45 -1.21 0.75 27.14
CA LEU A 45 -0.15 1.15 26.20
C LEU A 45 1.07 1.80 26.91
N PRO A 46 2.30 1.27 26.75
CA PRO A 46 3.51 1.89 27.29
C PRO A 46 4.13 2.95 26.35
N SER A 47 4.70 3.99 26.97
CA SER A 47 5.27 5.20 26.38
C SER A 47 6.80 5.11 26.14
N THR A 48 7.30 4.01 25.57
CA THR A 48 8.75 3.84 25.36
C THR A 48 9.17 4.26 23.95
N PHE A 49 9.67 5.48 23.82
CA PHE A 49 10.36 5.95 22.61
C PHE A 49 11.66 5.16 22.41
N VAL A 50 11.86 4.61 21.22
CA VAL A 50 13.09 3.90 20.82
C VAL A 50 14.19 4.95 20.57
N ASP A 51 15.41 4.69 21.02
CA ASP A 51 16.55 5.53 20.64
C ASP A 51 16.96 5.20 19.18
N PRO A 52 16.69 6.08 18.21
CA PRO A 52 17.00 5.83 16.79
C PRO A 52 18.51 5.82 16.50
N GLN A 53 19.36 6.13 17.49
CA GLN A 53 20.81 6.15 17.32
C GLN A 53 21.47 4.77 17.51
N ARG A 54 20.85 3.85 18.26
CA ARG A 54 21.48 2.56 18.60
C ARG A 54 21.29 1.52 17.50
N ALA A 55 22.26 1.41 16.58
CA ALA A 55 22.30 0.37 15.55
C ALA A 55 22.48 -1.03 16.16
N SER A 56 21.72 -2.01 15.67
CA SER A 56 21.79 -3.41 16.09
C SER A 56 22.92 -4.16 15.37
N PRO A 57 23.74 -4.98 16.07
CA PRO A 57 24.72 -5.86 15.43
C PRO A 57 24.09 -6.94 14.55
N ASP A 58 22.79 -7.20 14.71
CA ASP A 58 22.05 -8.24 13.98
C ASP A 58 22.00 -7.97 12.45
N ILE A 59 22.37 -6.76 12.00
CA ILE A 59 22.55 -6.49 10.55
C ILE A 59 23.63 -7.37 9.92
N ALA A 60 24.60 -7.87 10.69
CA ALA A 60 25.59 -8.82 10.22
C ALA A 60 24.96 -10.18 9.86
N ASP A 61 23.92 -10.59 10.58
CA ASP A 61 23.17 -11.81 10.27
C ASP A 61 22.34 -11.63 8.99
N LEU A 62 21.74 -10.43 8.78
CA LEU A 62 21.08 -10.08 7.53
C LEU A 62 22.03 -10.15 6.33
N VAL A 63 23.29 -9.71 6.48
CA VAL A 63 24.29 -9.81 5.41
C VAL A 63 24.72 -11.25 5.15
N ARG A 64 24.86 -12.05 6.20
CA ARG A 64 25.33 -13.44 6.10
C ARG A 64 24.29 -14.35 5.44
N ASP A 65 23.04 -14.25 5.85
CA ASP A 65 21.93 -15.05 5.33
C ASP A 65 20.63 -14.23 5.33
N PRO A 66 20.37 -13.44 4.27
CA PRO A 66 19.19 -12.59 4.22
C PRO A 66 17.88 -13.37 4.27
N GLU A 67 17.85 -14.57 3.68
CA GLU A 67 16.63 -15.38 3.67
C GLU A 67 16.25 -15.83 5.07
N GLU A 68 17.21 -16.42 5.79
CA GLU A 68 16.98 -16.92 7.14
C GLU A 68 16.70 -15.78 8.13
N PHE A 69 17.40 -14.65 7.99
CA PHE A 69 17.15 -13.46 8.78
C PHE A 69 15.71 -12.96 8.61
N LEU A 70 15.27 -12.76 7.36
CA LEU A 70 13.95 -12.21 7.06
C LEU A 70 12.81 -13.17 7.47
N LYS A 71 13.05 -14.49 7.53
CA LYS A 71 12.05 -15.45 8.02
C LYS A 71 11.75 -15.31 9.51
N HIS A 72 12.73 -14.86 10.29
CA HIS A 72 12.65 -14.80 11.76
C HIS A 72 12.55 -13.37 12.32
N HIS A 73 12.74 -12.37 11.47
CA HIS A 73 12.77 -10.97 11.88
C HIS A 73 12.00 -10.07 10.91
N SER A 74 11.11 -9.23 11.44
CA SER A 74 10.41 -8.22 10.64
C SER A 74 11.30 -7.01 10.43
N ILE A 75 11.38 -6.48 9.21
CA ILE A 75 12.01 -5.18 8.90
C ILE A 75 10.93 -4.18 8.51
N ASP A 76 10.64 -3.23 9.41
CA ASP A 76 9.78 -2.09 9.16
C ASP A 76 10.56 -1.01 8.40
N SER A 77 10.17 -0.78 7.14
CA SER A 77 10.73 0.29 6.31
C SER A 77 9.86 1.56 6.34
N GLY A 78 8.64 1.51 6.85
CA GLY A 78 7.66 2.60 6.77
C GLY A 78 8.17 3.91 7.37
N MET A 79 8.81 3.85 8.53
CA MET A 79 9.33 5.04 9.22
C MET A 79 10.52 5.72 8.51
N MET A 80 11.35 4.94 7.81
CA MET A 80 12.45 5.50 7.02
C MET A 80 11.92 6.38 5.89
N PHE A 81 10.86 5.92 5.23
CA PHE A 81 10.31 6.58 4.05
C PHE A 81 9.19 7.59 4.36
N SER A 82 8.65 7.61 5.60
CA SER A 82 7.67 8.61 6.04
C SER A 82 8.27 9.97 6.37
N SER A 83 9.55 10.02 6.73
CA SER A 83 10.27 11.25 7.11
C SER A 83 11.04 11.89 5.96
N ALA A 84 11.18 11.17 4.84
CA ALA A 84 11.93 11.62 3.68
C ALA A 84 11.03 12.40 2.71
N SER A 85 11.22 13.72 2.62
CA SER A 85 10.68 14.57 1.55
C SER A 85 11.37 14.36 0.19
N THR A 86 12.19 13.33 0.06
CA THR A 86 13.13 13.20 -1.05
C THR A 86 12.51 12.37 -2.16
N ASN A 87 12.16 13.06 -3.23
CA ASN A 87 12.25 12.47 -4.55
C ASN A 87 13.65 11.86 -4.72
N ALA A 88 13.70 10.69 -5.36
CA ALA A 88 14.88 9.98 -5.82
C ALA A 88 15.50 8.95 -4.87
N SER A 89 15.95 7.90 -5.54
CA SER A 89 16.72 6.79 -5.01
C SER A 89 18.07 7.29 -4.50
N LEU A 90 18.45 6.91 -3.28
CA LEU A 90 19.66 7.40 -2.65
C LEU A 90 20.59 6.23 -2.32
N PRO A 91 21.84 6.21 -2.84
CA PRO A 91 22.87 5.37 -2.25
C PRO A 91 23.17 5.89 -0.85
N GLY A 92 23.45 4.99 0.09
CA GLY A 92 23.74 5.35 1.48
C GLY A 92 24.11 4.12 2.28
N PHE A 93 23.89 4.20 3.58
CA PHE A 93 24.10 3.09 4.50
C PHE A 93 22.79 2.74 5.19
N ALA A 94 22.49 1.45 5.28
CA ALA A 94 21.36 0.92 6.02
C ALA A 94 21.82 0.48 7.41
N LYS A 95 21.05 0.78 8.44
CA LYS A 95 21.19 0.20 9.78
C LYS A 95 19.85 -0.34 10.27
N LEU A 96 19.91 -1.36 11.12
CA LEU A 96 18.75 -1.89 11.82
C LEU A 96 18.69 -1.32 13.24
N VAL A 97 17.52 -0.89 13.69
CA VAL A 97 17.28 -0.48 15.08
C VAL A 97 16.24 -1.42 15.67
N ALA A 98 16.59 -2.14 16.74
CA ALA A 98 15.66 -3.06 17.38
C ALA A 98 14.52 -2.29 18.05
N MET A 99 13.28 -2.71 17.77
CA MET A 99 12.11 -2.18 18.43
C MET A 99 11.95 -2.79 19.82
N PRO A 100 11.45 -2.03 20.81
CA PRO A 100 11.11 -2.57 22.13
C PRO A 100 10.15 -3.73 21.96
N ASP A 101 10.47 -4.84 22.62
CA ASP A 101 9.75 -6.11 22.51
C ASP A 101 8.23 -5.91 22.67
N ASP A 102 7.48 -6.15 21.60
CA ASP A 102 6.14 -6.68 21.76
C ASP A 102 6.30 -8.14 22.19
N LYS A 103 5.44 -8.66 23.07
CA LYS A 103 5.67 -9.89 23.87
C LYS A 103 5.74 -11.21 23.06
N ASN A 104 5.94 -11.15 21.75
CA ASN A 104 6.07 -12.26 20.84
C ASN A 104 7.55 -12.52 20.48
N ALA A 105 7.91 -13.78 20.30
CA ALA A 105 9.28 -14.28 20.16
C ALA A 105 10.08 -13.79 18.92
N LEU A 106 9.51 -12.92 18.08
CA LEU A 106 10.14 -12.43 16.85
C LEU A 106 10.54 -10.96 17.03
N LYS A 107 11.83 -10.66 16.87
CA LYS A 107 12.33 -9.28 16.92
C LYS A 107 11.83 -8.50 15.70
N ASN A 108 11.36 -7.28 15.94
CA ASN A 108 11.04 -6.31 14.90
C ASN A 108 12.16 -5.26 14.83
N TYR A 109 12.62 -4.94 13.62
CA TYR A 109 13.62 -3.92 13.38
C TYR A 109 13.03 -2.77 12.57
N MET A 110 13.42 -1.55 12.90
CA MET A 110 13.28 -0.42 12.01
C MET A 110 14.49 -0.35 11.10
N LEU A 111 14.25 -0.22 9.80
CA LEU A 111 15.26 0.20 8.85
C LEU A 111 15.48 1.71 8.99
N MET A 112 16.74 2.15 8.99
CA MET A 112 17.11 3.56 9.00
C MET A 112 18.25 3.82 8.02
N SER A 113 18.24 4.97 7.34
CA SER A 113 19.43 5.47 6.66
C SER A 113 20.45 5.97 7.67
N HIS A 114 21.72 5.71 7.40
CA HIS A 114 22.86 6.25 8.11
C HIS A 114 23.67 7.17 7.18
N ASP A 115 23.96 8.38 7.64
CA ASP A 115 24.92 9.28 7.00
C ASP A 115 26.31 9.08 7.65
N PRO A 116 27.28 8.50 6.93
CA PRO A 116 28.62 8.25 7.44
C PRO A 116 29.44 9.54 7.68
N HIS A 117 28.92 10.72 7.31
CA HIS A 117 29.58 12.02 7.51
C HIS A 117 28.92 12.88 8.60
N GLY A 118 27.93 12.34 9.32
CA GLY A 118 27.25 13.04 10.41
C GLY A 118 28.11 13.23 11.67
N VAL A 119 27.65 14.08 12.58
CA VAL A 119 28.37 14.52 13.80
C VAL A 119 28.71 13.36 14.78
N ASN A 120 28.14 12.16 14.57
CA ASN A 120 28.40 10.92 15.34
C ASN A 120 28.91 9.74 14.46
N ALA A 121 29.63 10.01 13.37
CA ALA A 121 30.07 9.02 12.37
C ALA A 121 30.85 7.80 12.91
N GLU A 122 31.66 7.98 13.95
CA GLU A 122 32.55 6.91 14.47
C GLU A 122 31.82 5.86 15.33
N GLN A 123 30.75 6.23 16.04
CA GLN A 123 29.90 5.28 16.78
C GLN A 123 28.74 4.73 15.94
N SER A 124 28.42 5.38 14.82
CA SER A 124 27.21 5.11 14.03
C SER A 124 27.48 4.33 12.72
N SER A 125 28.76 4.16 12.32
CA SER A 125 29.18 3.29 11.20
C SER A 125 29.36 1.82 11.58
N ALA A 126 29.59 1.51 12.87
CA ALA A 126 29.53 0.15 13.37
C ALA A 126 28.09 -0.37 13.23
N ASN A 127 27.91 -1.48 12.50
CA ASN A 127 26.60 -2.07 12.18
C ASN A 127 25.76 -1.26 11.18
N ALA A 128 26.40 -0.65 10.18
CA ALA A 128 25.73 -0.14 9.00
C ALA A 128 26.33 -0.76 7.72
N ILE A 129 25.50 -0.98 6.69
CA ILE A 129 25.91 -1.64 5.43
C ILE A 129 25.63 -0.73 4.23
N PRO A 130 26.48 -0.72 3.19
CA PRO A 130 26.19 0.01 1.95
C PRO A 130 24.90 -0.51 1.31
N ALA A 131 23.97 0.39 1.02
CA ALA A 131 22.69 0.06 0.42
C ALA A 131 22.21 1.20 -0.49
N ALA A 132 21.26 0.90 -1.36
CA ALA A 132 20.45 1.90 -2.03
C ALA A 132 19.01 1.86 -1.52
N PHE A 133 18.32 2.99 -1.59
CA PHE A 133 16.95 3.10 -1.14
C PHE A 133 16.05 3.50 -2.31
N LEU A 134 14.95 2.79 -2.50
CA LEU A 134 13.95 3.09 -3.53
C LEU A 134 12.64 3.50 -2.86
N CYS A 135 12.37 4.80 -2.85
CA CYS A 135 11.15 5.38 -2.28
C CYS A 135 10.00 5.35 -3.29
N LEU A 136 8.77 5.18 -2.82
CA LEU A 136 7.60 5.53 -3.61
C LEU A 136 7.57 7.05 -3.85
N ASN A 137 7.36 7.48 -5.10
CA ASN A 137 7.19 8.90 -5.41
C ASN A 137 5.95 9.46 -4.66
N PRO A 138 6.10 10.45 -3.75
CA PRO A 138 5.01 10.92 -2.91
C PRO A 138 3.99 11.74 -3.73
N ARG A 139 2.97 11.05 -4.26
CA ARG A 139 1.57 11.45 -4.63
C ARG A 139 1.20 12.90 -5.07
N ARG A 140 2.10 13.85 -5.32
CA ARG A 140 1.71 15.27 -5.56
C ARG A 140 2.36 15.94 -6.76
N ILE A 141 3.33 15.33 -7.42
CA ILE A 141 3.93 15.89 -8.64
C ILE A 141 3.86 14.82 -9.73
N ASN A 142 2.66 14.69 -10.30
CA ASN A 142 2.34 13.88 -11.47
C ASN A 142 2.44 12.34 -11.27
N PRO A 143 1.31 11.63 -11.11
CA PRO A 143 1.27 10.15 -10.96
C PRO A 143 1.78 9.38 -12.19
N ARG A 144 2.29 10.07 -13.21
CA ARG A 144 2.72 9.48 -14.49
C ARG A 144 4.17 8.99 -14.49
N VAL A 145 5.02 9.43 -13.55
CA VAL A 145 6.42 9.00 -13.51
C VAL A 145 6.74 8.25 -12.21
N PRO A 146 6.83 6.92 -12.25
CA PRO A 146 7.22 6.09 -11.10
C PRO A 146 8.65 6.43 -10.66
N ALA A 147 8.94 6.28 -9.37
CA ALA A 147 10.32 6.34 -8.89
C ALA A 147 11.11 5.15 -9.44
N TYR A 148 12.40 5.33 -9.71
CA TYR A 148 13.24 4.25 -10.17
C TYR A 148 14.69 4.37 -9.73
N ILE A 149 15.39 3.23 -9.73
CA ILE A 149 16.84 3.14 -9.62
C ILE A 149 17.39 2.26 -10.75
N ASP A 150 18.51 2.67 -11.32
CA ASP A 150 19.28 1.86 -12.26
C ASP A 150 20.33 1.08 -11.48
N ILE A 151 20.37 -0.23 -11.67
CA ILE A 151 21.27 -1.14 -10.95
C ILE A 151 22.05 -2.00 -11.93
N SER A 152 23.33 -2.22 -11.63
CA SER A 152 24.17 -3.08 -12.47
C SER A 152 23.69 -4.52 -12.39
N ILE A 153 23.60 -5.20 -13.54
CA ILE A 153 23.27 -6.63 -13.61
C ILE A 153 24.37 -7.46 -12.93
N SER A 154 25.62 -7.02 -13.03
CA SER A 154 26.79 -7.71 -12.46
C SER A 154 27.70 -6.74 -11.72
N ASN A 155 28.31 -7.19 -10.63
CA ASN A 155 29.24 -6.43 -9.80
C ASN A 155 28.71 -5.04 -9.36
N PRO A 156 27.50 -4.95 -8.79
CA PRO A 156 27.00 -3.69 -8.28
C PRO A 156 27.84 -3.22 -7.09
N LYS A 157 27.93 -1.89 -6.95
CA LYS A 157 28.62 -1.22 -5.85
C LYS A 157 27.86 -1.43 -4.54
N GLU A 158 26.56 -1.19 -4.55
CA GLU A 158 25.66 -1.51 -3.45
C GLU A 158 25.19 -2.96 -3.56
N LYS A 159 25.29 -3.74 -2.48
CA LYS A 159 24.84 -5.14 -2.43
C LYS A 159 23.40 -5.30 -1.95
N PHE A 160 22.85 -4.25 -1.34
CA PHE A 160 21.49 -4.23 -0.82
C PHE A 160 20.68 -3.08 -1.42
N ILE A 161 19.41 -3.34 -1.68
CA ILE A 161 18.43 -2.30 -1.99
C ILE A 161 17.21 -2.52 -1.12
N PHE A 162 16.78 -1.48 -0.41
CA PHE A 162 15.55 -1.52 0.37
C PHE A 162 14.52 -0.59 -0.26
N THR A 163 13.30 -1.07 -0.40
CA THR A 163 12.19 -0.26 -0.91
C THR A 163 11.38 0.32 0.23
N SER A 164 10.62 1.37 -0.04
CA SER A 164 9.51 1.69 0.86
C SER A 164 8.47 0.58 0.83
N GLU A 165 7.66 0.52 1.89
CA GLU A 165 6.62 -0.51 2.02
C GLU A 165 5.68 -0.51 0.81
N LEU A 166 5.30 -1.72 0.42
CA LEU A 166 4.25 -1.94 -0.57
C LEU A 166 2.90 -1.99 0.13
N ASN A 167 1.99 -1.13 -0.31
CA ASN A 167 0.59 -1.12 0.09
C ASN A 167 -0.27 -0.81 -1.15
N GLY A 168 -0.48 -1.85 -1.95
CA GLY A 168 -1.09 -1.77 -3.27
C GLY A 168 -0.17 -1.24 -4.37
N SER A 169 1.08 -0.89 -4.08
CA SER A 169 2.10 -0.54 -5.09
C SER A 169 2.76 -1.78 -5.68
N SER A 170 3.58 -1.60 -6.71
CA SER A 170 4.37 -2.70 -7.30
C SER A 170 5.84 -2.32 -7.38
N ILE A 171 6.68 -3.35 -7.29
CA ILE A 171 8.09 -3.26 -7.68
C ILE A 171 8.23 -3.92 -9.05
N ILE A 172 8.87 -3.26 -9.99
CA ILE A 172 9.03 -3.75 -11.37
C ILE A 172 10.49 -3.64 -11.77
N VAL A 173 11.11 -4.76 -12.09
CA VAL A 173 12.47 -4.82 -12.62
C VAL A 173 12.40 -5.03 -14.12
N THR A 174 12.93 -4.08 -14.88
CA THR A 174 13.00 -4.15 -16.34
C THR A 174 14.45 -4.26 -16.80
N LYS A 175 14.69 -5.02 -17.88
CA LYS A 175 15.97 -4.98 -18.59
C LYS A 175 16.03 -3.68 -19.40
N LYS A 176 16.86 -2.73 -18.95
CA LYS A 176 17.07 -1.44 -19.62
C LYS A 176 18.05 -1.58 -20.78
N ASP A 177 19.15 -2.29 -20.53
CA ASP A 177 20.18 -2.64 -21.51
C ASP A 177 20.92 -3.91 -21.08
N GLU A 178 22.01 -4.29 -21.78
CA GLU A 178 22.78 -5.50 -21.51
C GLU A 178 23.55 -5.50 -20.17
N SER A 179 23.66 -4.35 -19.52
CA SER A 179 24.44 -4.18 -18.28
C SER A 179 23.61 -3.66 -17.11
N THR A 180 22.39 -3.19 -17.36
CA THR A 180 21.60 -2.43 -16.39
C THR A 180 20.18 -2.95 -16.29
N TYR A 181 19.74 -3.21 -15.06
CA TYR A 181 18.33 -3.28 -14.72
C TYR A 181 17.83 -1.91 -14.28
N ARG A 182 16.57 -1.60 -14.58
CA ARG A 182 15.85 -0.48 -13.97
C ARG A 182 14.76 -1.03 -13.08
N VAL A 183 14.84 -0.71 -11.79
CA VAL A 183 13.87 -1.08 -10.77
C VAL A 183 12.95 0.11 -10.51
N PHE A 184 11.67 -0.07 -10.76
CA PHE A 184 10.62 0.91 -10.51
C PHE A 184 9.87 0.62 -9.22
N HIS A 185 9.44 1.67 -8.54
CA HIS A 185 8.42 1.61 -7.51
C HIS A 185 7.21 2.42 -7.97
N ASP A 186 6.18 1.71 -8.40
CA ASP A 186 4.98 2.31 -8.98
C ASP A 186 3.82 2.22 -8.00
N SER A 187 3.17 3.36 -7.79
CA SER A 187 1.95 3.46 -7.00
C SER A 187 0.71 3.02 -7.77
N ARG A 188 0.78 2.11 -8.74
CA ARG A 188 -0.38 1.51 -9.40
C ARG A 188 -0.46 0.03 -9.05
N ILE A 189 -1.67 -0.50 -9.02
CA ILE A 189 -1.89 -1.91 -8.73
C ILE A 189 -1.63 -2.70 -10.00
N CYS A 190 -0.94 -3.85 -9.87
CA CYS A 190 -0.60 -4.73 -10.98
C CYS A 190 0.12 -3.98 -12.11
N SER A 191 1.02 -3.07 -11.72
CA SER A 191 1.58 -2.09 -12.65
C SER A 191 2.68 -2.65 -13.53
N SER A 192 3.20 -3.84 -13.24
CA SER A 192 4.15 -4.57 -14.07
C SER A 192 3.75 -4.65 -15.55
N VAL A 193 2.45 -4.81 -15.82
CA VAL A 193 1.88 -4.90 -17.16
C VAL A 193 2.04 -3.62 -17.99
N LEU A 194 2.29 -2.50 -17.31
CA LEU A 194 2.46 -1.17 -17.89
C LEU A 194 3.87 -0.96 -18.47
N TYR A 195 4.77 -1.93 -18.26
CA TYR A 195 6.18 -1.86 -18.65
C TYR A 195 6.53 -2.95 -19.65
N ASP A 196 7.54 -2.66 -20.47
CA ASP A 196 8.15 -3.62 -21.37
C ASP A 196 9.42 -4.22 -20.75
N ASN A 197 9.85 -5.37 -21.26
CA ASN A 197 11.09 -6.07 -20.84
C ASN A 197 11.17 -6.34 -19.32
N VAL A 198 10.03 -6.62 -18.69
CA VAL A 198 9.97 -6.96 -17.27
C VAL A 198 10.61 -8.34 -17.05
N VAL A 199 11.60 -8.40 -16.16
CA VAL A 199 12.30 -9.65 -15.78
C VAL A 199 11.84 -10.18 -14.42
N LEU A 200 11.40 -9.28 -13.54
CA LEU A 200 10.88 -9.59 -12.21
C LEU A 200 9.87 -8.51 -11.83
N ALA A 201 8.79 -8.89 -11.16
CA ALA A 201 7.87 -7.94 -10.56
C ALA A 201 7.32 -8.50 -9.25
N ILE A 202 6.84 -7.59 -8.40
CA ILE A 202 6.07 -7.89 -7.21
C ILE A 202 4.83 -7.01 -7.30
N ASP A 203 3.73 -7.59 -7.75
CA ASP A 203 2.44 -6.91 -7.83
C ASP A 203 1.60 -7.14 -6.57
N TYR A 204 0.61 -6.28 -6.34
CA TYR A 204 -0.30 -6.41 -5.19
C TYR A 204 -0.98 -7.77 -5.10
N CYS A 205 -1.27 -8.43 -6.23
CA CYS A 205 -1.87 -9.77 -6.22
C CYS A 205 -0.96 -10.87 -5.66
N GLU A 206 0.33 -10.60 -5.46
CA GLU A 206 1.29 -11.57 -4.91
C GLU A 206 1.49 -11.40 -3.39
N TYR A 207 1.04 -10.29 -2.81
CA TYR A 207 1.24 -9.99 -1.39
C TYR A 207 -0.01 -9.50 -0.65
N GLY A 208 -1.02 -9.00 -1.36
CA GLY A 208 -2.36 -8.90 -0.80
C GLY A 208 -2.92 -10.30 -0.62
N ASP A 209 -3.49 -10.59 0.54
CA ASP A 209 -4.26 -11.82 0.70
C ASP A 209 -5.41 -11.79 -0.34
N GLU A 210 -5.72 -12.95 -0.95
CA GLU A 210 -6.95 -13.08 -1.75
C GLU A 210 -8.07 -12.50 -0.91
N TYR A 211 -8.84 -11.55 -1.46
CA TYR A 211 -9.84 -10.72 -0.79
C TYR A 211 -10.76 -11.50 0.17
N ASP A 212 -10.22 -11.86 1.33
CA ASP A 212 -10.83 -12.83 2.22
C ASP A 212 -11.87 -12.09 3.03
N LYS A 213 -13.07 -12.65 2.98
CA LYS A 213 -14.30 -12.07 3.51
C LYS A 213 -14.24 -11.93 5.04
N GLU A 214 -13.32 -12.62 5.70
CA GLU A 214 -13.13 -12.55 7.14
C GLU A 214 -12.04 -11.55 7.58
N ALA A 215 -11.14 -11.13 6.68
CA ALA A 215 -10.01 -10.28 7.00
C ALA A 215 -10.29 -8.78 6.72
N ARG A 216 -11.41 -8.25 7.24
CA ARG A 216 -11.80 -6.83 7.10
C ARG A 216 -10.79 -5.80 7.60
N HIS A 217 -9.69 -6.23 8.20
CA HIS A 217 -8.84 -5.40 9.05
C HIS A 217 -7.34 -5.61 8.88
N ARG A 218 -6.89 -6.51 8.00
CA ARG A 218 -5.46 -6.69 7.75
C ARG A 218 -5.05 -5.83 6.57
N ARG A 219 -4.30 -4.77 6.86
CA ARG A 219 -3.58 -4.03 5.82
C ARG A 219 -2.37 -4.86 5.49
N ASP A 220 -2.40 -5.46 4.32
CA ASP A 220 -1.29 -6.27 3.82
C ASP A 220 -0.19 -5.33 3.34
N PHE A 221 0.90 -5.35 4.08
CA PHE A 221 2.12 -4.67 3.71
C PHE A 221 3.12 -5.69 3.19
N ALA A 222 4.00 -5.25 2.31
CA ALA A 222 5.21 -5.98 2.03
C ALA A 222 6.42 -5.08 2.09
N THR A 223 7.49 -5.56 2.70
CA THR A 223 8.82 -4.94 2.58
C THR A 223 9.64 -5.73 1.57
N VAL A 224 10.23 -5.04 0.60
CA VAL A 224 11.05 -5.66 -0.44
C VAL A 224 12.51 -5.33 -0.22
N CYS A 225 13.33 -6.37 -0.23
CA CYS A 225 14.78 -6.29 -0.10
C CYS A 225 15.42 -6.98 -1.29
N PHE A 226 16.33 -6.29 -1.97
CA PHE A 226 17.20 -6.87 -2.98
C PHE A 226 18.55 -7.16 -2.33
N HIS A 227 19.09 -8.33 -2.61
CA HIS A 227 20.44 -8.74 -2.24
C HIS A 227 21.18 -9.23 -3.47
N TYR A 228 22.39 -8.72 -3.70
CA TYR A 228 23.25 -9.24 -4.75
C TYR A 228 24.14 -10.36 -4.21
N GLU A 229 23.85 -11.59 -4.63
CA GLU A 229 24.65 -12.76 -4.32
C GLU A 229 25.82 -12.83 -5.30
N SER A 230 27.04 -12.56 -4.80
CA SER A 230 28.26 -12.75 -5.57
C SER A 230 28.55 -14.24 -5.74
N SER A 231 28.94 -14.64 -6.94
CA SER A 231 29.47 -15.98 -7.15
C SER A 231 30.93 -16.04 -6.73
N GLU A 232 31.33 -17.15 -6.10
CA GLU A 232 32.74 -17.47 -5.86
C GLU A 232 33.44 -17.98 -7.13
N SER A 233 32.66 -18.41 -8.13
CA SER A 233 33.19 -18.88 -9.41
C SER A 233 33.57 -17.70 -10.31
N PRO A 234 34.78 -17.69 -10.89
CA PRO A 234 35.20 -16.63 -11.81
C PRO A 234 34.36 -16.58 -13.11
N ASP A 235 33.64 -17.66 -13.43
CA ASP A 235 32.80 -17.76 -14.64
C ASP A 235 31.33 -17.36 -14.41
N ASP A 236 30.93 -17.15 -13.16
CA ASP A 236 29.56 -16.81 -12.80
C ASP A 236 29.46 -15.36 -12.30
N LYS A 237 28.54 -14.61 -12.90
CA LYS A 237 28.47 -13.15 -12.76
C LYS A 237 27.71 -12.70 -11.52
N GLY A 238 27.40 -13.61 -10.60
CA GLY A 238 26.51 -13.34 -9.47
C GLY A 238 25.10 -12.93 -9.94
N GLN A 239 24.17 -12.77 -9.01
CA GLN A 239 22.80 -12.41 -9.36
C GLN A 239 22.10 -11.63 -8.26
N TRP A 240 21.10 -10.84 -8.67
CA TRP A 240 20.17 -10.23 -7.74
C TRP A 240 19.12 -11.24 -7.30
N VAL A 241 18.98 -11.40 -5.99
CA VAL A 241 17.88 -12.12 -5.34
C VAL A 241 16.97 -11.09 -4.69
N VAL A 242 15.67 -11.25 -4.89
CA VAL A 242 14.66 -10.32 -4.37
C VAL A 242 13.81 -11.06 -3.36
N TYR A 243 13.75 -10.50 -2.15
CA TYR A 243 12.97 -11.00 -1.03
C TYR A 243 11.75 -10.11 -0.83
N CYS A 244 10.57 -10.71 -0.79
CA CYS A 244 9.32 -10.06 -0.42
C CYS A 244 8.91 -10.58 0.96
N GLN A 245 8.92 -9.71 1.97
CA GLN A 245 8.51 -10.05 3.33
C GLN A 245 7.09 -9.55 3.57
N TYR A 246 6.16 -10.47 3.82
CA TYR A 246 4.76 -10.17 4.09
C TYR A 246 4.58 -9.71 5.53
N GLN A 247 3.89 -8.59 5.69
CA GLN A 247 3.74 -7.90 6.96
C GLN A 247 2.29 -7.51 7.19
N GLN A 248 1.93 -7.42 8.46
CA GLN A 248 0.67 -6.89 8.92
C GLN A 248 0.93 -5.76 9.92
N GLU A 249 0.07 -4.75 9.89
CA GLU A 249 0.11 -3.67 10.87
C GLU A 249 -0.41 -4.15 12.22
N THR A 250 0.37 -3.95 13.28
CA THR A 250 -0.02 -4.23 14.67
C THR A 250 -0.47 -2.96 15.38
N THR A 251 -0.88 -3.10 16.64
CA THR A 251 -1.20 -1.96 17.51
C THR A 251 -0.01 -1.01 17.61
N GLY A 252 -0.24 0.28 17.37
CA GLY A 252 0.83 1.30 17.40
C GLY A 252 1.55 1.50 16.06
N PHE A 253 0.95 1.10 14.93
CA PHE A 253 1.48 1.30 13.57
C PHE A 253 2.78 0.56 13.25
N GLN A 254 3.17 -0.43 14.05
CA GLN A 254 4.35 -1.25 13.80
C GLN A 254 4.05 -2.34 12.76
N ARG A 255 5.08 -2.84 12.08
CA ARG A 255 4.97 -4.00 11.18
C ARG A 255 5.45 -5.29 11.85
N ALA A 256 4.58 -6.29 11.90
CA ALA A 256 4.94 -7.65 12.26
C ALA A 256 4.84 -8.58 11.06
N LEU A 257 5.58 -9.69 11.09
CA LEU A 257 5.48 -10.74 10.07
C LEU A 257 4.04 -11.28 9.98
N ARG A 258 3.56 -11.45 8.75
CA ARG A 258 2.29 -12.12 8.48
C ARG A 258 2.53 -13.63 8.43
N LEU A 259 2.20 -14.30 9.53
CA LEU A 259 2.37 -15.75 9.70
C LEU A 259 1.13 -16.58 9.34
N ASN A 260 0.17 -16.03 8.58
CA ASN A 260 -1.00 -16.78 8.10
C ASN A 260 -0.56 -17.94 7.17
N ASP A 261 -1.51 -18.76 6.71
CA ASP A 261 -1.37 -20.03 5.93
C ASP A 261 -0.41 -20.06 4.72
N CYS A 262 0.32 -18.97 4.44
CA CYS A 262 1.50 -18.98 3.59
C CYS A 262 2.57 -19.95 4.14
N GLU A 263 3.15 -20.79 3.27
CA GLU A 263 4.26 -21.69 3.64
C GLU A 263 5.47 -20.94 4.26
N SER A 264 5.62 -19.63 3.97
CA SER A 264 6.63 -18.77 4.58
C SER A 264 6.21 -17.28 4.58
N PRO A 265 6.53 -16.50 5.62
CA PRO A 265 6.31 -15.04 5.66
C PRO A 265 7.25 -14.26 4.72
N VAL A 266 8.22 -14.94 4.10
CA VAL A 266 9.16 -14.38 3.13
C VAL A 266 9.16 -15.24 1.89
N GLN A 267 9.11 -14.60 0.73
CA GLN A 267 9.26 -15.28 -0.55
C GLN A 267 10.44 -14.71 -1.35
N LYS A 268 11.23 -15.63 -1.91
CA LYS A 268 12.10 -15.31 -3.04
C LYS A 268 11.23 -15.09 -4.26
N VAL A 269 11.28 -13.89 -4.82
CA VAL A 269 10.47 -13.51 -5.95
C VAL A 269 10.97 -14.25 -7.19
N LYS A 270 10.04 -14.85 -7.92
CA LYS A 270 10.32 -15.66 -9.09
C LYS A 270 10.43 -14.79 -10.34
N ALA A 271 10.80 -15.41 -11.46
CA ALA A 271 10.77 -14.75 -12.77
C ALA A 271 9.37 -14.20 -13.04
N TYR A 272 9.32 -13.05 -13.72
CA TYR A 272 8.07 -12.34 -13.96
C TYR A 272 7.02 -13.19 -14.69
N GLN A 273 5.81 -13.21 -14.13
CA GLN A 273 4.61 -13.70 -14.77
C GLN A 273 3.58 -12.58 -14.78
N ALA A 274 3.07 -12.22 -15.97
CA ALA A 274 2.11 -11.14 -16.09
C ALA A 274 0.81 -11.45 -15.31
N PRO A 275 0.32 -10.53 -14.47
CA PRO A 275 -0.90 -10.74 -13.71
C PRO A 275 -2.13 -10.76 -14.62
N GLN A 276 -3.14 -11.55 -14.23
CA GLN A 276 -4.44 -11.59 -14.91
C GLN A 276 -5.33 -10.42 -14.44
N VAL A 277 -5.00 -9.20 -14.88
CA VAL A 277 -5.63 -7.95 -14.38
C VAL A 277 -7.16 -7.96 -14.47
N SER A 278 -7.74 -8.52 -15.54
CA SER A 278 -9.20 -8.63 -15.66
C SER A 278 -9.82 -9.50 -14.56
N ARG A 279 -9.15 -10.60 -14.18
CA ARG A 279 -9.61 -11.48 -13.09
C ARG A 279 -9.53 -10.74 -11.75
N ILE A 280 -8.38 -10.14 -11.46
CA ILE A 280 -8.13 -9.39 -10.23
C ILE A 280 -9.14 -8.24 -10.07
N ARG A 281 -9.38 -7.49 -11.15
CA ARG A 281 -10.42 -6.45 -11.18
C ARG A 281 -11.79 -7.02 -10.84
N ASN A 282 -12.20 -8.13 -11.45
CA ASN A 282 -13.51 -8.72 -11.20
C ASN A 282 -13.68 -9.21 -9.75
N GLU A 283 -12.62 -9.81 -9.19
CA GLU A 283 -12.59 -10.24 -7.78
C GLU A 283 -12.67 -9.05 -6.84
N PHE A 284 -11.88 -8.00 -7.08
CA PHE A 284 -11.92 -6.78 -6.29
C PHE A 284 -13.28 -6.10 -6.37
N ASN A 285 -13.88 -6.00 -7.57
CA ASN A 285 -15.19 -5.39 -7.75
C ASN A 285 -16.28 -6.11 -6.97
N ARG A 286 -16.20 -7.45 -6.91
CA ARG A 286 -17.09 -8.27 -6.09
C ARG A 286 -16.86 -7.99 -4.61
N PHE A 287 -15.61 -7.88 -4.18
CA PHE A 287 -15.24 -7.54 -2.80
C PHE A 287 -15.75 -6.15 -2.39
N VAL A 288 -15.43 -5.09 -3.14
CA VAL A 288 -15.88 -3.72 -2.83
C VAL A 288 -17.40 -3.65 -2.77
N ARG A 289 -18.09 -4.34 -3.69
CA ARG A 289 -19.55 -4.40 -3.66
C ARG A 289 -20.06 -5.08 -2.39
N ALA A 290 -19.53 -6.26 -2.04
CA ALA A 290 -19.94 -6.99 -0.84
C ALA A 290 -19.65 -6.20 0.45
N GLU A 291 -18.49 -5.55 0.52
CA GLU A 291 -18.14 -4.69 1.64
C GLU A 291 -19.05 -3.48 1.71
N GLY A 292 -19.27 -2.79 0.60
CA GLY A 292 -20.19 -1.66 0.54
C GLY A 292 -21.62 -2.06 0.89
N GLU A 293 -22.15 -3.16 0.37
CA GLU A 293 -23.50 -3.65 0.72
C GLU A 293 -23.61 -3.99 2.21
N THR A 294 -22.56 -4.57 2.80
CA THR A 294 -22.51 -4.78 4.25
C THR A 294 -22.48 -3.45 5.01
N PHE A 295 -21.72 -2.50 4.50
CA PHE A 295 -21.50 -1.20 5.12
C PHE A 295 -22.77 -0.35 5.13
N PHE A 296 -23.45 -0.26 3.98
CA PHE A 296 -24.67 0.52 3.81
C PHE A 296 -25.94 -0.24 4.24
N GLN A 297 -25.82 -1.55 4.51
CA GLN A 297 -26.93 -2.45 4.86
C GLN A 297 -28.04 -2.46 3.80
N GLU A 298 -27.68 -2.21 2.54
CA GLU A 298 -28.58 -2.17 1.41
C GLU A 298 -27.87 -2.61 0.12
N PRO A 299 -28.59 -3.12 -0.88
CA PRO A 299 -28.03 -3.42 -2.18
C PRO A 299 -27.48 -2.16 -2.86
N LEU A 300 -26.26 -2.24 -3.38
CA LEU A 300 -25.64 -1.13 -4.10
C LEU A 300 -26.08 -1.08 -5.56
N PRO A 301 -26.16 0.12 -6.18
CA PRO A 301 -26.52 0.24 -7.59
C PRO A 301 -25.60 -0.62 -8.46
N PHE A 302 -26.21 -1.38 -9.37
CA PHE A 302 -25.49 -2.23 -10.32
C PHE A 302 -25.81 -1.79 -11.74
N ILE A 303 -24.75 -1.59 -12.51
CA ILE A 303 -24.79 -1.53 -13.96
C ILE A 303 -23.73 -2.47 -14.50
N MET A 304 -23.96 -3.05 -15.66
CA MET A 304 -22.96 -3.86 -16.33
C MET A 304 -21.90 -2.96 -16.98
N ASP A 305 -20.67 -3.44 -17.03
CA ASP A 305 -19.63 -2.84 -17.88
C ASP A 305 -20.03 -2.97 -19.36
N GLY A 306 -19.82 -1.90 -20.11
CA GLY A 306 -20.03 -1.82 -21.55
C GLY A 306 -18.81 -2.23 -22.37
N THR A 307 -18.85 -1.95 -23.66
CA THR A 307 -17.73 -2.19 -24.57
C THR A 307 -16.59 -1.20 -24.30
N PHE A 308 -15.34 -1.67 -24.41
CA PHE A 308 -14.19 -0.79 -24.33
C PHE A 308 -14.17 0.17 -25.51
N GLU A 309 -14.11 1.45 -25.21
CA GLU A 309 -13.94 2.52 -26.19
C GLU A 309 -12.47 2.97 -26.21
N VAL A 310 -11.93 3.25 -27.40
CA VAL A 310 -10.54 3.70 -27.55
C VAL A 310 -10.37 5.05 -26.85
N ILE A 311 -9.37 5.12 -25.98
CA ILE A 311 -9.12 6.32 -25.17
C ILE A 311 -8.34 7.33 -26.03
N THR A 312 -9.00 8.42 -26.40
CA THR A 312 -8.40 9.55 -27.14
C THR A 312 -7.98 10.70 -26.22
N ASP A 313 -8.53 10.75 -25.01
CA ASP A 313 -8.22 11.73 -23.98
C ASP A 313 -7.94 11.01 -22.65
N THR A 314 -6.75 11.23 -22.08
CA THR A 314 -6.34 10.60 -20.83
C THR A 314 -7.17 11.03 -19.63
N ASP A 315 -7.77 12.22 -19.67
CA ASP A 315 -8.48 12.79 -18.52
C ASP A 315 -9.91 12.20 -18.37
N ALA A 316 -10.45 11.57 -19.42
CA ALA A 316 -11.75 10.88 -19.43
C ALA A 316 -11.65 9.35 -19.25
N MET A 317 -10.48 8.83 -18.87
CA MET A 317 -10.23 7.39 -18.88
C MET A 317 -11.21 6.61 -17.97
N LEU A 318 -11.50 7.11 -16.76
CA LEU A 318 -12.43 6.44 -15.84
C LEU A 318 -13.91 6.54 -16.24
N THR A 319 -14.27 7.32 -17.26
CA THR A 319 -15.64 7.34 -17.80
C THR A 319 -15.84 6.35 -18.94
N ASN A 320 -14.84 5.53 -19.25
CA ASN A 320 -14.93 4.50 -20.28
C ASN A 320 -16.03 3.48 -19.94
N PRO A 321 -16.91 3.10 -20.88
CA PRO A 321 -17.99 2.16 -20.59
C PRO A 321 -17.51 0.81 -20.04
N ALA A 322 -16.29 0.36 -20.38
CA ALA A 322 -15.73 -0.89 -19.88
C ALA A 322 -15.47 -0.92 -18.37
N VAL A 323 -15.59 0.21 -17.67
CA VAL A 323 -15.50 0.29 -16.20
C VAL A 323 -16.71 1.00 -15.57
N ALA A 324 -17.84 1.04 -16.26
CA ALA A 324 -19.03 1.74 -15.80
C ALA A 324 -19.54 1.22 -14.45
N SER A 325 -19.46 -0.10 -14.20
CA SER A 325 -19.94 -0.71 -12.95
C SER A 325 -19.22 -0.18 -11.71
N THR A 326 -17.91 -0.06 -11.77
CA THR A 326 -17.04 0.43 -10.69
C THR A 326 -17.10 1.94 -10.56
N GLU A 327 -17.22 2.65 -11.68
CA GLU A 327 -17.44 4.09 -11.69
C GLU A 327 -18.75 4.47 -10.97
N ARG A 328 -19.83 3.75 -11.25
CA ARG A 328 -21.12 3.91 -10.57
C ARG A 328 -21.01 3.66 -9.07
N LEU A 329 -20.29 2.61 -8.69
CA LEU A 329 -20.04 2.25 -7.30
C LEU A 329 -19.27 3.35 -6.56
N ARG A 330 -18.18 3.86 -7.15
CA ARG A 330 -17.42 4.99 -6.59
C ARG A 330 -18.31 6.21 -6.39
N ARG A 331 -19.07 6.62 -7.41
CA ARG A 331 -20.01 7.76 -7.30
C ARG A 331 -21.01 7.59 -6.17
N TYR A 332 -21.50 6.37 -5.94
CA TYR A 332 -22.42 6.07 -4.84
C TYR A 332 -21.75 6.24 -3.47
N MET A 333 -20.50 5.79 -3.36
CA MET A 333 -19.74 5.81 -2.11
C MET A 333 -19.12 7.18 -1.78
N MET A 334 -18.95 8.08 -2.76
CA MET A 334 -18.30 9.38 -2.56
C MET A 334 -18.95 10.26 -1.47
N PRO A 335 -20.28 10.44 -1.43
CA PRO A 335 -20.95 11.23 -0.39
C PRO A 335 -20.67 10.71 1.02
N TYR A 336 -20.52 9.40 1.17
CA TYR A 336 -20.25 8.77 2.46
C TYR A 336 -18.88 9.18 3.03
N GLY A 337 -17.82 9.13 2.21
CA GLY A 337 -16.49 9.58 2.61
C GLY A 337 -16.46 11.06 2.99
N ASN A 338 -17.24 11.90 2.30
CA ASN A 338 -17.41 13.31 2.66
C ASN A 338 -18.11 13.47 4.02
N GLY A 339 -19.16 12.68 4.28
CA GLY A 339 -19.83 12.64 5.58
C GLY A 339 -18.89 12.25 6.73
N LEU A 340 -18.03 11.25 6.52
CA LEU A 340 -17.01 10.87 7.50
C LEU A 340 -16.02 11.99 7.80
N ARG A 341 -15.51 12.68 6.76
CA ARG A 341 -14.61 13.83 6.94
C ARG A 341 -15.27 14.94 7.76
N THR A 342 -16.52 15.29 7.44
CA THR A 342 -17.28 16.27 8.20
C THR A 342 -17.45 15.85 9.66
N ALA A 343 -17.86 14.60 9.92
CA ALA A 343 -18.04 14.09 11.27
C ALA A 343 -16.74 14.10 12.09
N ILE A 344 -15.60 13.75 11.48
CA ILE A 344 -14.29 13.84 12.12
C ILE A 344 -13.96 15.30 12.48
N THR A 345 -14.17 16.23 11.56
CA THR A 345 -13.94 17.66 11.80
C THR A 345 -14.80 18.18 12.95
N GLU A 346 -16.09 17.84 12.96
CA GLU A 346 -17.02 18.24 14.02
C GLU A 346 -16.63 17.65 15.38
N ALA A 347 -16.28 16.36 15.44
CA ALA A 347 -15.83 15.70 16.67
C ALA A 347 -14.52 16.31 17.21
N LYS A 348 -13.57 16.65 16.32
CA LYS A 348 -12.32 17.35 16.70
C LYS A 348 -12.60 18.76 17.25
N ILE A 349 -13.53 19.49 16.64
CA ILE A 349 -13.97 20.79 17.14
C ILE A 349 -14.60 20.64 18.54
N GLU A 350 -15.51 19.69 18.74
CA GLU A 350 -16.17 19.46 20.04
C GLU A 350 -15.17 19.08 21.14
N LYS A 351 -14.21 18.20 20.82
CA LYS A 351 -13.14 17.79 21.75
C LYS A 351 -12.27 18.98 22.19
N SER A 352 -12.07 19.96 21.30
CA SER A 352 -11.24 21.14 21.55
C SER A 352 -11.91 22.23 22.41
N LYS A 353 -13.22 22.14 22.66
CA LYS A 353 -13.94 23.14 23.47
C LYS A 353 -13.53 23.05 24.94
N GLU A 354 -13.28 24.20 25.56
CA GLU A 354 -12.89 24.29 26.97
C GLU A 354 -13.97 23.75 27.93
N THR A 355 -15.24 23.77 27.50
CA THR A 355 -16.39 23.28 28.27
C THR A 355 -16.51 21.75 28.27
N THR A 356 -15.69 21.06 27.49
CA THR A 356 -15.76 19.59 27.33
C THR A 356 -15.03 18.91 28.50
N SER A 357 -15.78 18.10 29.26
CA SER A 357 -15.23 17.25 30.33
C SER A 357 -14.15 16.30 29.82
N ASP A 358 -13.18 15.94 30.66
CA ASP A 358 -12.10 15.02 30.28
C ASP A 358 -12.62 13.62 29.91
N ASP A 359 -13.65 13.11 30.59
CA ASP A 359 -14.31 11.84 30.21
C ASP A 359 -14.95 11.92 28.81
N MET A 360 -15.50 13.09 28.47
CA MET A 360 -16.06 13.35 27.15
C MET A 360 -14.95 13.47 26.10
N LYS A 361 -13.80 14.07 26.42
CA LYS A 361 -12.63 14.13 25.52
C LYS A 361 -12.09 12.74 25.20
N ILE A 362 -12.03 11.84 26.18
CA ILE A 362 -11.62 10.44 25.98
C ILE A 362 -12.62 9.73 25.05
N THR A 363 -13.91 9.92 25.28
CA THR A 363 -14.97 9.33 24.44
C THR A 363 -14.91 9.85 23.00
N LEU A 364 -14.75 11.16 22.83
CA LEU A 364 -14.60 11.79 21.52
C LEU A 364 -13.33 11.33 20.81
N GLU A 365 -12.24 11.08 21.53
CA GLU A 365 -11.02 10.54 20.92
C GLU A 365 -11.26 9.14 20.34
N ALA A 366 -11.85 8.24 21.12
CA ALA A 366 -12.18 6.91 20.62
C ALA A 366 -13.14 6.95 19.41
N GLN A 367 -14.08 7.91 19.41
CA GLN A 367 -14.97 8.13 18.27
C GLN A 367 -14.23 8.66 17.04
N ILE A 368 -13.31 9.62 17.22
CA ILE A 368 -12.47 10.16 16.14
C ILE A 368 -11.62 9.04 15.54
N ASP A 369 -10.99 8.21 16.37
CA ASP A 369 -10.16 7.09 15.91
C ASP A 369 -10.94 6.10 15.06
N GLU A 370 -12.16 5.76 15.47
CA GLU A 370 -13.04 4.86 14.73
C GLU A 370 -13.55 5.49 13.42
N LEU A 371 -13.92 6.77 13.44
CA LEU A 371 -14.31 7.50 12.22
C LEU A 371 -13.14 7.61 11.24
N GLU A 372 -11.93 7.91 11.71
CA GLU A 372 -10.74 7.95 10.89
C GLU A 372 -10.38 6.56 10.33
N LYS A 373 -10.59 5.50 11.11
CA LYS A 373 -10.43 4.13 10.64
C LYS A 373 -11.39 3.81 9.49
N ASN A 374 -12.67 4.16 9.64
CA ASN A 374 -13.68 4.00 8.59
C ASN A 374 -13.36 4.85 7.35
N LEU A 375 -12.87 6.09 7.54
CA LEU A 375 -12.47 6.94 6.43
C LEU A 375 -11.28 6.36 5.67
N ARG A 376 -10.27 5.85 6.38
CA ARG A 376 -9.12 5.18 5.76
C ARG A 376 -9.54 3.95 4.96
N HIS A 377 -10.48 3.17 5.49
CA HIS A 377 -11.01 2.00 4.78
C HIS A 377 -11.82 2.42 3.53
N HIS A 378 -12.69 3.42 3.65
CA HIS A 378 -13.41 3.98 2.51
C HIS A 378 -12.47 4.50 1.42
N ASP A 379 -11.48 5.32 1.79
CA ASP A 379 -10.49 5.86 0.87
C ASP A 379 -9.66 4.75 0.22
N TYR A 380 -9.37 3.67 0.95
CA TYR A 380 -8.74 2.49 0.36
C TYR A 380 -9.61 1.88 -0.74
N LEU A 381 -10.90 1.61 -0.48
CA LEU A 381 -11.80 1.02 -1.48
C LEU A 381 -11.90 1.88 -2.75
N ILE A 382 -12.06 3.19 -2.60
CA ILE A 382 -12.15 4.12 -3.73
C ILE A 382 -10.84 4.16 -4.52
N ASN A 383 -9.72 4.44 -3.85
CA ASN A 383 -8.43 4.60 -4.53
C ASN A 383 -7.97 3.31 -5.21
N THR A 384 -8.16 2.16 -4.57
CA THR A 384 -7.79 0.85 -5.12
C THR A 384 -8.66 0.52 -6.33
N SER A 385 -9.96 0.85 -6.29
CA SER A 385 -10.88 0.70 -7.43
C SER A 385 -10.46 1.55 -8.63
N GLU A 386 -10.14 2.82 -8.41
CA GLU A 386 -9.65 3.71 -9.46
C GLU A 386 -8.35 3.20 -10.08
N ARG A 387 -7.36 2.83 -9.25
CA ARG A 387 -6.05 2.34 -9.71
C ARG A 387 -6.17 1.06 -10.54
N LEU A 388 -7.02 0.12 -10.15
CA LEU A 388 -7.27 -1.11 -10.91
C LEU A 388 -7.94 -0.84 -12.25
N ASP A 389 -8.95 0.04 -12.28
CA ASP A 389 -9.61 0.43 -13.53
C ASP A 389 -8.63 1.14 -14.48
N TYR A 390 -7.75 2.00 -13.97
CA TYR A 390 -6.69 2.62 -14.77
C TYR A 390 -5.77 1.56 -15.40
N THR A 391 -5.25 0.62 -14.60
CA THR A 391 -4.38 -0.45 -15.12
C THR A 391 -5.10 -1.30 -16.15
N TYR A 392 -6.35 -1.68 -15.89
CA TYR A 392 -7.18 -2.48 -16.80
C TYR A 392 -7.40 -1.77 -18.14
N LEU A 393 -7.84 -0.51 -18.11
CA LEU A 393 -8.12 0.26 -19.32
C LEU A 393 -6.86 0.51 -20.15
N TRP A 394 -5.73 0.76 -19.50
CA TRP A 394 -4.45 0.89 -20.20
C TRP A 394 -4.08 -0.40 -20.93
N LEU A 395 -4.25 -1.55 -20.26
CA LEU A 395 -3.98 -2.86 -20.87
C LEU A 395 -4.86 -3.10 -22.09
N ARG A 396 -6.16 -2.77 -21.99
CA ARG A 396 -7.10 -2.90 -23.11
C ARG A 396 -6.72 -2.00 -24.27
N GLN A 397 -6.31 -0.77 -24.00
CA GLN A 397 -5.78 0.15 -25.00
C GLN A 397 -4.55 -0.44 -25.71
N LYS A 398 -3.56 -0.94 -24.97
CA LYS A 398 -2.34 -1.54 -25.55
C LYS A 398 -2.65 -2.78 -26.40
N GLN A 399 -3.56 -3.64 -25.96
CA GLN A 399 -3.99 -4.82 -26.72
C GLN A 399 -4.64 -4.47 -28.07
N ILE A 400 -5.34 -3.34 -28.15
CA ILE A 400 -6.00 -2.88 -29.38
C ILE A 400 -5.00 -2.17 -30.31
N VAL A 401 -4.13 -1.33 -29.76
CA VAL A 401 -3.18 -0.52 -30.55
C VAL A 401 -1.99 -1.37 -31.04
N ASN A 402 -1.44 -2.24 -30.19
CA ASN A 402 -0.30 -3.10 -30.50
C ASN A 402 -0.63 -4.58 -30.23
N PRO A 403 -1.46 -5.23 -31.05
CA PRO A 403 -1.86 -6.63 -30.84
C PRO A 403 -0.67 -7.61 -30.88
N LEU A 404 0.47 -7.21 -31.46
CA LEU A 404 1.70 -8.02 -31.53
C LEU A 404 2.56 -7.97 -30.26
N GLU A 405 2.37 -6.97 -29.38
CA GLU A 405 3.13 -6.78 -28.13
C GLU A 405 2.30 -7.11 -26.87
N ALA A 406 1.04 -7.53 -27.03
CA ALA A 406 0.27 -8.04 -25.91
C ALA A 406 1.00 -9.25 -25.31
N PRO A 407 1.09 -9.38 -23.97
CA PRO A 407 1.71 -10.54 -23.34
C PRO A 407 1.02 -11.80 -23.87
N ARG A 408 1.72 -12.54 -24.72
CA ARG A 408 1.27 -13.84 -25.18
C ARG A 408 1.22 -14.71 -23.93
N VAL A 409 0.02 -14.95 -23.42
CA VAL A 409 -0.21 -16.07 -22.50
C VAL A 409 0.27 -17.29 -23.27
N SER A 410 1.46 -17.79 -22.95
CA SER A 410 1.89 -19.05 -23.51
C SER A 410 0.98 -20.10 -22.90
N LEU A 411 0.00 -20.53 -23.68
CA LEU A 411 -0.63 -21.83 -23.52
C LEU A 411 0.46 -22.87 -23.81
N ALA A 412 1.39 -23.04 -22.86
CA ALA A 412 2.18 -24.25 -22.78
C ALA A 412 1.18 -25.35 -22.45
N MET A 413 0.76 -26.07 -23.49
CA MET A 413 0.05 -27.34 -23.34
C MET A 413 0.87 -28.21 -22.39
N VAL A 414 0.36 -28.40 -21.18
CA VAL A 414 0.72 -29.53 -20.34
C VAL A 414 0.21 -30.76 -21.10
N LYS A 415 1.11 -31.45 -21.80
CA LYS A 415 0.88 -32.86 -22.13
C LYS A 415 0.94 -33.61 -20.80
N ILE A 416 -0.18 -34.28 -20.49
CA ILE A 416 -0.34 -35.24 -19.38
C ILE A 416 0.76 -36.30 -19.45
#